data_AF-A0A2I2G859-F1
#
_entry.id   AF-A0A2I2G859-F1
#
_cell.length_a   1.000
_cell.length_b   1.000
_cell.length_c   1.000
_cell.angle_alpha   90.00
_cell.angle_beta   90.00
_cell.angle_gamma   90.00
#
_symmetry.space_group_name_H-M   'P 1'
#
loop_
_entity.id
_entity.type
_entity.pdbx_description
1 polymer ?
#
loop_
_entity_poly.entity_id
_entity_poly.type
_entity_poly.pdbx_seq_one_letter_code
_entity_poly.pdbx_strand_id
1 'polypeptide(L)'
;MAHGIEAAVEQLRAAFAHQFVTPDLEAKFQQAVAVPWSQTCWTPAAGYVYLKDSLELTRAVDIIKSTGSKFAVRTTGHNPNAGFSSADRDAIVLDIRQFQSKELTSDGVARVGSGSTWGEVYAWLEGHKLSAIGGRDRQVGLGGFLLGGGMGALPNLYGLGADGVKNFEILLADGSLVNANANENADLHRALKGGGSNFAGIVTRFDLETHPLINVQYTINAYNLDDYVAINKATVAVQKAMEEDSKIGLFTNYNNGLVAVGMLYGGTPNEPPAAFQQFHELNSLLMTVLPVTNGTLLSLAEAMGHVQDSKKRAICTSTTQVSQELYDEVYKYWVDIRNTFPADHVLHYTIQPMGTAGVQEGKNRGGNIMGHQIIPQTWWVFTCEWPEDGDDVAAQGAVDKMLAKVQSLAEERQLLLDYRCMSFAQASQRVLGSYGAENIQRLQDVAAKYDPEGVFQKLQHGGFLLRNNV
;
A
#
# COMPACT_ATOMS: atom_id res chain seq x y z
N MET A 1 27.37 17.76 -23.20
CA MET A 1 26.40 16.64 -23.32
C MET A 1 25.01 17.23 -23.35
N ALA A 2 24.11 16.70 -24.17
CA ALA A 2 22.71 17.14 -24.18
C ALA A 2 22.07 16.78 -22.83
N HIS A 3 21.36 17.73 -22.22
CA HIS A 3 20.65 17.56 -20.94
C HIS A 3 19.15 17.69 -21.18
N GLY A 4 18.35 17.09 -20.30
CA GLY A 4 16.90 17.16 -20.34
C GLY A 4 16.24 15.94 -20.97
N ILE A 5 14.91 16.02 -21.09
CA ILE A 5 14.06 14.90 -21.47
C ILE A 5 14.30 14.41 -22.91
N GLU A 6 14.59 15.31 -23.86
CA GLU A 6 14.87 14.93 -25.25
C GLU A 6 16.11 14.04 -25.37
N ALA A 7 17.19 14.41 -24.66
CA ALA A 7 18.41 13.63 -24.59
C ALA A 7 18.17 12.25 -23.96
N ALA A 8 17.34 12.19 -22.91
CA ALA A 8 16.96 10.92 -22.27
C ALA A 8 16.20 10.01 -23.23
N VAL A 9 15.20 10.55 -23.94
CA VAL A 9 14.41 9.80 -24.92
C VAL A 9 15.30 9.26 -26.05
N GLU A 10 16.24 10.07 -26.56
CA GLU A 10 17.18 9.63 -27.59
C GLU A 10 18.07 8.48 -27.10
N GLN A 11 18.71 8.65 -25.94
CA GLN A 11 19.62 7.65 -25.37
C GLN A 11 18.90 6.36 -24.96
N LEU A 12 17.71 6.46 -24.35
CA LEU A 12 16.89 5.30 -23.98
C LEU A 12 16.40 4.55 -25.22
N ARG A 13 15.99 5.26 -26.29
CA ARG A 13 15.60 4.62 -27.55
C ARG A 13 16.76 3.85 -28.17
N ALA A 14 17.97 4.41 -28.14
CA ALA A 14 19.18 3.73 -28.61
C ALA A 14 19.56 2.54 -27.73
N ALA A 15 19.38 2.64 -26.41
CA ALA A 15 19.77 1.61 -25.45
C ALA A 15 18.79 0.43 -25.38
N PHE A 16 17.48 0.71 -25.48
CA PHE A 16 16.40 -0.23 -25.15
C PHE A 16 15.44 -0.51 -26.30
N ALA A 17 15.64 0.03 -27.51
CA ALA A 17 14.91 -0.30 -28.74
C ALA A 17 13.43 -0.71 -28.54
N HIS A 18 13.11 -2.00 -28.63
CA HIS A 18 11.75 -2.55 -28.54
C HIS A 18 11.14 -2.56 -27.12
N GLN A 19 11.95 -2.32 -26.10
CA GLN A 19 11.54 -2.18 -24.69
C GLN A 19 11.23 -0.72 -24.33
N PHE A 20 11.42 0.25 -25.23
CA PHE A 20 11.08 1.64 -24.99
C PHE A 20 9.85 2.06 -25.81
N VAL A 21 8.80 2.49 -25.10
CA VAL A 21 7.54 2.91 -25.70
C VAL A 21 7.38 4.42 -25.55
N THR A 22 7.19 5.10 -26.66
CA THR A 22 7.10 6.56 -26.79
C THR A 22 5.81 6.96 -27.49
N PRO A 23 5.41 8.25 -27.46
CA PRO A 23 4.13 8.69 -28.04
C PRO A 23 3.94 8.37 -29.52
N ASP A 24 5.01 8.24 -30.30
CA ASP A 24 4.96 7.80 -31.71
C ASP A 24 4.45 6.36 -31.90
N LEU A 25 4.43 5.55 -30.84
CA LEU A 25 3.92 4.18 -30.83
C LEU A 25 2.49 4.11 -30.25
N GLU A 26 1.58 4.91 -30.80
CA GLU A 26 0.22 5.21 -30.29
C GLU A 26 -0.45 4.06 -29.52
N ALA A 27 -0.70 2.91 -30.16
CA ALA A 27 -1.41 1.81 -29.51
C ALA A 27 -0.68 1.23 -28.28
N LYS A 28 0.65 1.04 -28.36
CA LYS A 28 1.45 0.57 -27.22
C LYS A 28 1.56 1.64 -26.14
N PHE A 29 1.61 2.90 -26.54
CA PHE A 29 1.69 4.03 -25.63
C PHE A 29 0.40 4.17 -24.81
N GLN A 30 -0.77 4.09 -25.44
CA GLN A 30 -2.06 4.13 -24.73
C GLN A 30 -2.20 2.95 -23.75
N GLN A 31 -1.76 1.74 -24.13
CA GLN A 31 -1.71 0.60 -23.21
C GLN A 31 -0.79 0.87 -22.01
N ALA A 32 0.37 1.50 -22.23
CA ALA A 32 1.31 1.84 -21.16
C ALA A 32 0.77 2.92 -20.23
N VAL A 33 0.02 3.89 -20.75
CA VAL A 33 -0.66 4.96 -19.99
C VAL A 33 -1.75 4.38 -19.09
N ALA A 34 -2.52 3.42 -19.59
CA ALA A 34 -3.69 2.85 -18.89
C ALA A 34 -3.35 1.70 -17.90
N VAL A 35 -2.07 1.42 -17.64
CA VAL A 35 -1.64 0.40 -16.65
C VAL A 35 -2.07 0.72 -15.22
N PRO A 36 -1.91 1.95 -14.70
CA PRO A 36 -2.23 2.26 -13.31
C PRO A 36 -3.69 2.00 -12.98
N TRP A 37 -3.94 1.61 -11.73
CA TRP A 37 -5.27 1.24 -11.23
C TRP A 37 -6.27 2.40 -11.23
N SER A 38 -5.79 3.65 -11.06
CA SER A 38 -6.63 4.85 -11.09
C SER A 38 -6.41 5.62 -12.39
N GLN A 39 -7.50 6.06 -13.02
CA GLN A 39 -7.43 6.96 -14.18
C GLN A 39 -6.78 8.31 -13.86
N THR A 40 -6.79 8.75 -12.59
CA THR A 40 -6.03 9.96 -12.17
C THR A 40 -4.53 9.83 -12.45
N CYS A 41 -4.03 8.59 -12.57
CA CYS A 41 -2.64 8.29 -12.85
C CYS A 41 -2.37 8.01 -14.35
N TRP A 42 -3.36 8.13 -15.23
CA TRP A 42 -3.20 7.92 -16.67
C TRP A 42 -2.60 9.16 -17.34
N THR A 43 -1.41 9.53 -16.90
CA THR A 43 -0.67 10.71 -17.38
C THR A 43 0.28 10.35 -18.51
N PRO A 44 0.41 11.18 -19.55
CA PRO A 44 1.26 10.86 -20.71
C PRO A 44 2.73 11.16 -20.41
N ALA A 45 3.50 10.13 -20.03
CA ALA A 45 4.95 10.23 -19.88
C ALA A 45 5.68 10.54 -21.21
N ALA A 46 6.93 10.99 -21.17
CA ALA A 46 7.75 11.12 -22.38
C ALA A 46 8.10 9.75 -22.99
N GLY A 47 8.15 8.71 -22.15
CA GLY A 47 8.27 7.33 -22.56
C GLY A 47 8.27 6.34 -21.39
N TYR A 48 8.08 5.07 -21.72
CA TYR A 48 8.01 3.95 -20.80
C TYR A 48 9.09 2.92 -21.17
N VAL A 49 10.01 2.62 -20.26
CA VAL A 49 11.06 1.62 -20.47
C VAL A 49 10.72 0.36 -19.68
N TYR A 50 10.64 -0.78 -20.35
CA TYR A 50 10.36 -2.08 -19.74
C TYR A 50 11.67 -2.82 -19.45
N LEU A 51 12.02 -2.94 -18.18
CA LEU A 51 13.31 -3.44 -17.71
C LEU A 51 13.16 -4.84 -17.10
N LYS A 52 14.04 -5.76 -17.46
CA LYS A 52 13.92 -7.19 -17.06
C LYS A 52 14.90 -7.65 -16.00
N ASP A 53 16.00 -6.94 -15.83
CA ASP A 53 17.07 -7.30 -14.90
C ASP A 53 17.82 -6.07 -14.38
N SER A 54 18.66 -6.30 -13.37
CA SER A 54 19.43 -5.25 -12.71
C SER A 54 20.41 -4.55 -13.65
N LEU A 55 20.93 -5.23 -14.68
CA LEU A 55 21.85 -4.63 -15.64
C LEU A 55 21.14 -3.60 -16.54
N GLU A 56 19.97 -3.95 -17.05
CA GLU A 56 19.11 -3.01 -17.80
C GLU A 56 18.70 -1.83 -16.90
N LEU A 57 18.36 -2.10 -15.64
CA LEU A 57 17.99 -1.06 -14.68
C LEU A 57 19.15 -0.09 -14.38
N THR A 58 20.36 -0.60 -14.12
CA THR A 58 21.56 0.23 -13.95
C THR A 58 21.78 1.13 -15.14
N ARG A 59 21.74 0.57 -16.36
CA ARG A 59 21.92 1.35 -17.59
C ARG A 59 20.84 2.42 -17.76
N ALA A 60 19.59 2.13 -17.43
CA ALA A 60 18.51 3.12 -17.50
C ALA A 60 18.71 4.25 -16.49
N VAL A 61 19.07 3.92 -15.24
CA VAL A 61 19.37 4.90 -14.18
C VAL A 61 20.57 5.77 -14.56
N ASP A 62 21.62 5.19 -15.14
CA ASP A 62 22.79 5.94 -15.62
C ASP A 62 22.42 6.97 -16.70
N ILE A 63 21.57 6.57 -17.65
CA ILE A 63 21.07 7.50 -18.68
C ILE A 63 20.28 8.63 -18.01
N ILE A 64 19.31 8.30 -17.15
CA ILE A 64 18.48 9.27 -16.42
C ILE A 64 19.34 10.28 -15.65
N LYS A 65 20.36 9.78 -14.93
CA LYS A 65 21.32 10.62 -14.20
C LYS A 65 22.12 11.52 -15.13
N SER A 66 22.70 10.94 -16.19
CA SER A 66 23.56 11.69 -17.13
C SER A 66 22.81 12.79 -17.87
N THR A 67 21.51 12.61 -18.11
CA THR A 67 20.66 13.60 -18.77
C THR A 67 19.95 14.52 -17.78
N GLY A 68 19.95 14.21 -16.49
CA GLY A 68 19.20 14.94 -15.46
C GLY A 68 17.67 14.88 -15.68
N SER A 69 17.17 13.79 -16.27
CA SER A 69 15.74 13.64 -16.58
C SER A 69 14.97 13.21 -15.33
N LYS A 70 13.71 13.64 -15.22
CA LYS A 70 12.83 13.11 -14.16
C LYS A 70 12.39 11.69 -14.49
N PHE A 71 12.12 10.90 -13.47
CA PHE A 71 11.60 9.54 -13.64
C PHE A 71 10.58 9.12 -12.57
N ALA A 72 9.76 8.13 -12.89
CA ALA A 72 8.95 7.40 -11.93
C ALA A 72 9.24 5.90 -12.04
N VAL A 73 9.09 5.16 -10.94
CA VAL A 73 9.27 3.71 -10.92
C VAL A 73 7.90 3.04 -10.84
N ARG A 74 7.66 2.08 -11.72
CA ARG A 74 6.38 1.37 -11.79
C ARG A 74 6.55 -0.14 -11.68
N THR A 75 5.78 -0.72 -10.77
CA THR A 75 5.42 -2.14 -10.75
C THR A 75 3.96 -2.28 -11.22
N THR A 76 3.00 -2.54 -10.35
CA THR A 76 1.59 -2.72 -10.76
C THR A 76 0.81 -1.42 -10.93
N GLY A 77 1.29 -0.30 -10.36
CA GLY A 77 0.60 0.99 -10.45
C GLY A 77 -0.67 1.09 -9.59
N HIS A 78 -0.71 0.39 -8.46
CA HIS A 78 -1.88 0.31 -7.58
C HIS A 78 -2.08 1.56 -6.68
N ASN A 79 -1.11 2.48 -6.64
CA ASN A 79 -1.24 3.72 -5.88
C ASN A 79 -2.00 4.77 -6.72
N PRO A 80 -3.06 5.41 -6.20
CA PRO A 80 -3.88 6.34 -6.98
C PRO A 80 -3.33 7.78 -7.06
N ASN A 81 -2.14 8.03 -6.52
CA ASN A 81 -1.49 9.34 -6.61
C ASN A 81 -0.76 9.51 -7.95
N ALA A 82 -1.19 10.51 -8.73
CA ALA A 82 -0.54 10.88 -9.98
C ALA A 82 0.94 11.20 -9.75
N GLY A 83 1.80 10.76 -10.66
CA GLY A 83 3.24 11.02 -10.58
C GLY A 83 4.05 10.03 -9.72
N PHE A 84 3.40 9.11 -9.00
CA PHE A 84 4.11 8.14 -8.13
C PHE A 84 4.57 6.92 -8.92
N SER A 85 3.65 6.30 -9.65
CA SER A 85 3.91 5.21 -10.60
C SER A 85 3.57 5.62 -12.05
N SER A 86 3.27 6.90 -12.26
CA SER A 86 3.07 7.53 -13.56
C SER A 86 3.94 8.77 -13.64
N ALA A 87 4.02 9.41 -14.81
CA ALA A 87 4.75 10.65 -14.97
C ALA A 87 4.17 11.49 -16.12
N ASP A 88 4.53 12.77 -16.17
CA ASP A 88 4.15 13.69 -17.24
C ASP A 88 5.15 13.66 -18.41
N ARG A 89 4.87 14.45 -19.45
CA ARG A 89 5.65 14.51 -20.70
C ARG A 89 7.11 14.95 -20.51
N ASP A 90 7.48 15.43 -19.32
CA ASP A 90 8.84 15.84 -18.95
C ASP A 90 9.63 14.73 -18.23
N ALA A 91 9.09 13.52 -18.14
CA ALA A 91 9.65 12.43 -17.35
C ALA A 91 9.51 11.05 -18.01
N ILE A 92 10.34 10.10 -17.58
CA ILE A 92 10.35 8.71 -18.03
C ILE A 92 9.76 7.78 -16.96
N VAL A 93 8.99 6.78 -17.35
CA VAL A 93 8.56 5.71 -16.44
C VAL A 93 9.47 4.49 -16.62
N LEU A 94 10.14 4.09 -15.54
CA LEU A 94 10.93 2.87 -15.45
C LEU A 94 10.02 1.75 -14.94
N ASP A 95 9.64 0.84 -15.84
CA ASP A 95 8.75 -0.27 -15.56
C ASP A 95 9.56 -1.53 -15.24
N ILE A 96 9.52 -1.97 -13.98
CA ILE A 96 10.31 -3.11 -13.48
C ILE A 96 9.43 -4.35 -13.23
N ARG A 97 8.23 -4.42 -13.83
CA ARG A 97 7.32 -5.56 -13.65
C ARG A 97 7.91 -6.91 -14.04
N GLN A 98 8.92 -6.93 -14.91
CA GLN A 98 9.57 -8.17 -15.35
C GLN A 98 10.53 -8.76 -14.30
N PHE A 99 10.80 -8.05 -13.19
CA PHE A 99 11.54 -8.57 -12.05
C PHE A 99 10.68 -9.57 -11.26
N GLN A 100 10.43 -10.75 -11.83
CA GLN A 100 9.50 -11.75 -11.28
C GLN A 100 10.20 -13.01 -10.76
N SER A 101 11.52 -12.96 -10.54
CA SER A 101 12.29 -14.09 -10.00
C SER A 101 11.74 -14.56 -8.66
N LYS A 102 11.74 -15.88 -8.45
CA LYS A 102 11.26 -16.54 -7.23
C LYS A 102 12.21 -17.69 -6.90
N GLU A 103 12.83 -17.65 -5.73
CA GLU A 103 13.75 -18.67 -5.23
C GLU A 103 13.46 -18.92 -3.75
N LEU A 104 13.33 -20.18 -3.35
CA LEU A 104 13.25 -20.57 -1.95
C LEU A 104 14.62 -21.08 -1.50
N THR A 105 15.21 -20.42 -0.52
CA THR A 105 16.53 -20.80 0.00
C THR A 105 16.41 -22.04 0.90
N SER A 106 17.55 -22.68 1.19
CA SER A 106 17.60 -23.86 2.06
C SER A 106 17.15 -23.59 3.50
N ASP A 107 17.26 -22.35 3.98
CA ASP A 107 16.81 -21.89 5.29
C ASP A 107 15.35 -21.37 5.29
N GLY A 108 14.61 -21.58 4.19
CA GLY A 108 13.18 -21.25 4.10
C GLY A 108 12.89 -19.78 3.87
N VAL A 109 13.84 -19.00 3.36
CA VAL A 109 13.64 -17.59 3.00
C VAL A 109 13.19 -17.51 1.54
N ALA A 110 12.12 -16.76 1.30
CA ALA A 110 11.56 -16.56 -0.02
C ALA A 110 12.17 -15.32 -0.68
N ARG A 111 13.06 -15.53 -1.64
CA ARG A 111 13.64 -14.45 -2.46
C ARG A 111 12.74 -14.17 -3.65
N VAL A 112 12.19 -12.96 -3.70
CA VAL A 112 11.17 -12.58 -4.68
C VAL A 112 11.54 -11.26 -5.34
N GLY A 113 11.55 -11.23 -6.66
CA GLY A 113 11.75 -10.02 -7.45
C GLY A 113 10.63 -8.99 -7.25
N SER A 114 10.99 -7.71 -7.24
CA SER A 114 10.12 -6.59 -6.88
C SER A 114 8.94 -6.35 -7.84
N GLY A 115 9.02 -6.89 -9.05
CA GLY A 115 7.97 -6.83 -10.08
C GLY A 115 6.81 -7.79 -9.85
N SER A 116 6.91 -8.72 -8.89
CA SER A 116 5.85 -9.70 -8.61
C SER A 116 4.60 -9.08 -7.96
N THR A 117 3.45 -9.72 -8.15
CA THR A 117 2.20 -9.41 -7.41
C THR A 117 1.98 -10.36 -6.24
N TRP A 118 1.17 -9.98 -5.25
CA TRP A 118 0.88 -10.85 -4.11
C TRP A 118 0.17 -12.15 -4.51
N GLY A 119 -0.68 -12.13 -5.54
CA GLY A 119 -1.28 -13.35 -6.08
C GLY A 119 -0.24 -14.35 -6.59
N GLU A 120 0.74 -13.88 -7.36
CA GLU A 120 1.83 -14.72 -7.87
C GLU A 120 2.72 -15.25 -6.74
N VAL A 121 2.98 -14.44 -5.71
CA VAL A 121 3.80 -14.83 -4.56
C VAL A 121 3.09 -15.87 -3.71
N TYR A 122 1.81 -15.66 -3.39
CA TYR A 122 1.03 -16.64 -2.62
C TYR A 122 0.87 -17.96 -3.37
N ALA A 123 0.56 -17.94 -4.66
CA ALA A 123 0.44 -19.16 -5.47
C ALA A 123 1.74 -19.99 -5.47
N TRP A 124 2.89 -19.32 -5.59
CA TRP A 124 4.19 -19.98 -5.56
C TRP A 124 4.55 -20.53 -4.16
N LEU A 125 4.31 -19.76 -3.09
CA LEU A 125 4.59 -20.19 -1.71
C LEU A 125 3.66 -21.33 -1.25
N GLU A 126 2.39 -21.29 -1.65
CA GLU A 126 1.43 -22.34 -1.32
C GLU A 126 1.83 -23.69 -1.91
N GLY A 127 2.40 -23.70 -3.12
CA GLY A 127 3.02 -24.89 -3.72
C GLY A 127 4.15 -25.51 -2.88
N HIS A 128 4.77 -24.72 -2.00
CA HIS A 128 5.79 -25.14 -1.04
C HIS A 128 5.22 -25.35 0.38
N LYS A 129 3.89 -25.22 0.58
CA LYS A 129 3.21 -25.27 1.88
C LYS A 129 3.69 -24.18 2.83
N LEU A 130 4.02 -23.01 2.28
CA LEU A 130 4.50 -21.85 3.02
C LEU A 130 3.59 -20.64 2.79
N SER A 131 3.76 -19.62 3.63
CA SER A 131 3.08 -18.33 3.52
C SER A 131 4.02 -17.20 3.91
N ALA A 132 3.74 -15.99 3.42
CA ALA A 132 4.39 -14.76 3.83
C ALA A 132 3.31 -13.70 4.12
N ILE A 133 3.64 -12.67 4.88
CA ILE A 133 2.69 -11.61 5.23
C ILE A 133 2.64 -10.56 4.11
N GLY A 134 1.47 -10.43 3.50
CA GLY A 134 1.33 -9.65 2.28
C GLY A 134 -0.03 -8.98 2.08
N GLY A 135 -0.23 -8.48 0.87
CA GLY A 135 -1.45 -7.79 0.47
C GLY A 135 -2.68 -8.68 0.53
N ARG A 136 -3.83 -8.05 0.77
CA ARG A 136 -5.15 -8.71 0.74
C ARG A 136 -5.74 -8.80 -0.67
N ASP A 137 -5.26 -8.03 -1.64
CA ASP A 137 -5.71 -8.13 -3.03
C ASP A 137 -4.59 -8.73 -3.88
N ARG A 138 -4.91 -9.76 -4.67
CA ARG A 138 -3.95 -10.47 -5.52
C ARG A 138 -3.21 -9.57 -6.52
N GLN A 139 -3.78 -8.44 -6.92
CA GLN A 139 -3.20 -7.52 -7.92
C GLN A 139 -2.20 -6.52 -7.33
N VAL A 140 -2.13 -6.42 -6.00
CA VAL A 140 -1.21 -5.50 -5.33
C VAL A 140 0.23 -5.93 -5.60
N GLY A 141 1.05 -4.96 -6.01
CA GLY A 141 2.48 -5.19 -6.28
C GLY A 141 3.27 -5.37 -4.99
N LEU A 142 4.20 -6.31 -4.99
CA LEU A 142 5.05 -6.65 -3.86
C LEU A 142 5.81 -5.44 -3.31
N GLY A 143 6.52 -4.72 -4.20
CA GLY A 143 7.47 -3.69 -3.77
C GLY A 143 6.83 -2.48 -3.11
N GLY A 144 5.80 -1.91 -3.74
CA GLY A 144 5.10 -0.75 -3.18
C GLY A 144 4.40 -1.07 -1.85
N PHE A 145 3.86 -2.28 -1.71
CA PHE A 145 3.23 -2.74 -0.48
C PHE A 145 4.24 -2.85 0.68
N LEU A 146 5.37 -3.53 0.46
CA LEU A 146 6.37 -3.73 1.51
C LEU A 146 7.10 -2.43 1.87
N LEU A 147 7.44 -1.60 0.90
CA LEU A 147 8.11 -0.31 1.16
C LEU A 147 7.21 0.70 1.88
N GLY A 148 5.88 0.58 1.74
CA GLY A 148 4.88 1.40 2.45
C GLY A 148 4.50 0.88 3.83
N GLY A 149 5.06 -0.24 4.29
CA GLY A 149 4.75 -0.90 5.56
C GLY A 149 3.99 -2.21 5.36
N GLY A 150 2.87 -2.18 4.62
CA GLY A 150 2.18 -3.38 4.16
C GLY A 150 1.25 -4.01 5.20
N MET A 151 0.06 -3.45 5.39
CA MET A 151 -0.98 -4.03 6.26
C MET A 151 -1.65 -5.25 5.61
N GLY A 152 -1.37 -6.44 6.16
CA GLY A 152 -1.94 -7.71 5.71
C GLY A 152 -3.32 -8.03 6.30
N ALA A 153 -3.78 -9.26 6.06
CA ALA A 153 -5.10 -9.74 6.52
C ALA A 153 -5.19 -9.98 8.03
N LEU A 154 -4.08 -10.42 8.64
CA LEU A 154 -3.98 -10.82 10.04
C LEU A 154 -2.79 -10.09 10.68
N PRO A 155 -2.85 -8.76 10.84
CA PRO A 155 -1.68 -7.97 11.20
C PRO A 155 -1.16 -8.25 12.62
N ASN A 156 -2.00 -8.80 13.50
CA ASN A 156 -1.60 -9.16 14.86
C ASN A 156 -0.81 -10.48 14.95
N LEU A 157 -0.82 -11.30 13.90
CA LEU A 157 -0.20 -12.62 13.93
C LEU A 157 1.33 -12.53 13.81
N TYR A 158 1.81 -11.70 12.87
CA TYR A 158 3.24 -11.59 12.54
C TYR A 158 3.69 -10.15 12.22
N GLY A 159 2.87 -9.14 12.52
CA GLY A 159 3.15 -7.74 12.22
C GLY A 159 2.79 -7.33 10.79
N LEU A 160 3.41 -6.24 10.31
CA LEU A 160 3.23 -5.74 8.95
C LEU A 160 4.13 -6.50 7.97
N GLY A 161 3.80 -6.49 6.68
CA GLY A 161 4.58 -7.17 5.65
C GLY A 161 6.05 -6.73 5.62
N ALA A 162 6.32 -5.43 5.82
CA ALA A 162 7.67 -4.89 5.92
C ALA A 162 8.48 -5.50 7.06
N ASP A 163 7.84 -5.85 8.18
CA ASP A 163 8.52 -6.39 9.34
C ASP A 163 9.12 -7.77 9.04
N GLY A 164 8.46 -8.56 8.18
CA GLY A 164 8.92 -9.85 7.69
C GLY A 164 10.01 -9.82 6.61
N VAL A 165 10.45 -8.65 6.14
CA VAL A 165 11.55 -8.57 5.16
C VAL A 165 12.89 -8.74 5.85
N LYS A 166 13.61 -9.81 5.52
CA LYS A 166 14.94 -10.13 6.07
C LYS A 166 16.07 -9.40 5.34
N ASN A 167 15.95 -9.23 4.03
CA ASN A 167 16.94 -8.53 3.21
C ASN A 167 16.27 -7.83 2.02
N PHE A 168 16.74 -6.62 1.69
CA PHE A 168 16.43 -5.94 0.44
C PHE A 168 17.66 -5.95 -0.45
N GLU A 169 17.52 -6.38 -1.70
CA GLU A 169 18.50 -6.07 -2.74
C GLU A 169 18.09 -4.76 -3.40
N ILE A 170 18.98 -3.78 -3.39
CA ILE A 170 18.68 -2.43 -3.85
C ILE A 170 19.78 -1.91 -4.77
N LEU A 171 19.38 -1.40 -5.93
CA LEU A 171 20.26 -0.69 -6.84
C LEU A 171 20.34 0.77 -6.40
N LEU A 172 21.51 1.20 -5.94
CA LEU A 172 21.76 2.57 -5.50
C LEU A 172 21.97 3.54 -6.68
N ALA A 173 21.91 4.82 -6.36
CA ALA A 173 22.11 5.91 -7.32
C ALA A 173 23.46 5.84 -8.03
N ASP A 174 24.52 5.35 -7.36
CA ASP A 174 25.85 5.21 -7.95
C ASP A 174 25.99 3.98 -8.88
N GLY A 175 24.92 3.20 -9.06
CA GLY A 175 24.88 2.00 -9.88
C GLY A 175 25.29 0.72 -9.15
N SER A 176 25.68 0.80 -7.87
CA SER A 176 26.01 -0.38 -7.06
C SER A 176 24.75 -1.13 -6.62
N LEU A 177 24.82 -2.46 -6.64
CA LEU A 177 23.77 -3.34 -6.15
C LEU A 177 24.18 -3.84 -4.76
N VAL A 178 23.43 -3.47 -3.72
CA VAL A 178 23.78 -3.76 -2.33
C VAL A 178 22.67 -4.54 -1.63
N ASN A 179 23.05 -5.26 -0.56
CA ASN A 179 22.10 -5.91 0.34
C ASN A 179 21.89 -5.04 1.59
N ALA A 180 20.64 -4.89 1.99
CA ALA A 180 20.26 -4.21 3.23
C ALA A 180 19.49 -5.17 4.13
N ASN A 181 20.15 -5.61 5.20
CA ASN A 181 19.66 -6.56 6.20
C ASN A 181 20.19 -6.22 7.61
N ALA A 182 19.89 -7.07 8.60
CA ALA A 182 20.30 -6.84 9.99
C ALA A 182 21.82 -6.76 10.22
N ASN A 183 22.64 -7.32 9.32
CA ASN A 183 24.09 -7.40 9.47
C ASN A 183 24.86 -6.53 8.46
N GLU A 184 24.22 -6.12 7.36
CA GLU A 184 24.80 -5.35 6.27
C GLU A 184 23.86 -4.19 5.91
N ASN A 185 24.33 -2.95 5.95
CA ASN A 185 23.51 -1.75 5.69
C ASN A 185 22.21 -1.71 6.54
N ALA A 186 22.33 -2.03 7.83
CA ALA A 186 21.18 -2.16 8.74
C ALA A 186 20.37 -0.87 8.95
N ASP A 187 21.01 0.29 8.79
CA ASP A 187 20.36 1.59 8.76
C ASP A 187 19.41 1.72 7.55
N LEU A 188 19.87 1.30 6.36
CA LEU A 188 19.06 1.23 5.14
C LEU A 188 17.95 0.19 5.25
N HIS A 189 18.24 -0.99 5.82
CA HIS A 189 17.25 -2.04 6.06
C HIS A 189 16.06 -1.52 6.87
N ARG A 190 16.34 -0.82 7.98
CA ARG A 190 15.28 -0.23 8.82
C ARG A 190 14.53 0.88 8.09
N ALA A 191 15.22 1.75 7.34
CA ALA A 191 14.60 2.84 6.59
C ALA A 191 13.66 2.35 5.48
N LEU A 192 14.01 1.26 4.79
CA LEU A 192 13.18 0.67 3.74
C LEU A 192 11.88 0.03 4.27
N LYS A 193 11.84 -0.34 5.57
CA LYS A 193 10.62 -0.83 6.23
C LYS A 193 9.66 0.32 6.55
N GLY A 194 8.94 0.79 5.54
CA GLY A 194 7.90 1.83 5.66
C GLY A 194 8.30 3.22 5.18
N GLY A 195 9.54 3.41 4.72
CA GLY A 195 10.02 4.69 4.22
C GLY A 195 9.84 4.91 2.71
N GLY A 196 9.27 3.96 1.97
CA GLY A 196 9.03 4.13 0.53
C GLY A 196 10.31 4.15 -0.31
N SER A 197 10.29 4.90 -1.42
CA SER A 197 11.36 4.95 -2.43
C SER A 197 12.42 6.04 -2.17
N ASN A 198 12.66 6.41 -0.92
CA ASN A 198 13.29 7.68 -0.56
C ASN A 198 14.83 7.68 -0.48
N PHE A 199 15.45 6.51 -0.33
CA PHE A 199 16.71 6.47 0.42
C PHE A 199 17.97 6.24 -0.37
N ALA A 200 17.89 5.86 -1.65
CA ALA A 200 19.00 5.88 -2.62
C ALA A 200 18.79 5.05 -3.86
N GLY A 201 17.68 4.32 -3.98
CA GLY A 201 17.67 3.25 -4.95
C GLY A 201 16.33 2.64 -5.27
N ILE A 202 16.38 1.70 -6.19
CA ILE A 202 15.25 0.89 -6.65
C ILE A 202 15.47 -0.51 -6.10
N VAL A 203 14.54 -0.97 -5.25
CA VAL A 203 14.59 -2.34 -4.71
C VAL A 203 14.26 -3.33 -5.84
N THR A 204 15.17 -4.25 -6.11
CA THR A 204 15.08 -5.26 -7.17
C THR A 204 14.58 -6.60 -6.63
N ARG A 205 14.87 -6.92 -5.37
CA ARG A 205 14.49 -8.19 -4.71
C ARG A 205 14.18 -7.98 -3.23
N PHE A 206 13.21 -8.74 -2.75
CA PHE A 206 12.85 -8.86 -1.33
C PHE A 206 13.09 -10.30 -0.88
N ASP A 207 13.82 -10.47 0.21
CA ASP A 207 14.01 -11.77 0.85
C ASP A 207 13.06 -11.84 2.06
N LEU A 208 11.96 -12.57 1.90
CA LEU A 208 10.84 -12.62 2.83
C LEU A 208 11.00 -13.78 3.80
N GLU A 209 10.71 -13.52 5.07
CA GLU A 209 10.43 -14.59 6.01
C GLU A 209 9.20 -15.37 5.58
N THR A 210 9.28 -16.70 5.69
CA THR A 210 8.14 -17.57 5.45
C THR A 210 7.68 -18.24 6.73
N HIS A 211 6.40 -18.61 6.74
CA HIS A 211 5.73 -19.32 7.80
C HIS A 211 5.14 -20.62 7.24
N PRO A 212 4.88 -21.64 8.07
CA PRO A 212 4.01 -22.74 7.68
C PRO A 212 2.71 -22.20 7.08
N LEU A 213 2.16 -22.91 6.08
CA LEU A 213 0.96 -22.48 5.35
C LEU A 213 -0.13 -21.95 6.31
N ILE A 214 -0.45 -20.67 6.15
CA ILE A 214 -1.43 -19.99 6.99
C ILE A 214 -2.81 -20.29 6.39
N ASN A 215 -3.52 -21.22 7.04
CA ASN A 215 -4.93 -21.43 6.78
C ASN A 215 -5.73 -20.26 7.34
N VAL A 216 -6.79 -19.84 6.64
CA VAL A 216 -7.66 -18.73 7.06
C VAL A 216 -9.11 -19.13 6.82
N GLN A 217 -9.95 -18.92 7.84
CA GLN A 217 -11.40 -18.90 7.69
C GLN A 217 -11.84 -17.46 7.48
N TYR A 218 -12.63 -17.19 6.45
CA TYR A 218 -13.11 -15.84 6.16
C TYR A 218 -14.55 -15.82 5.66
N THR A 219 -15.23 -14.70 5.92
CA THR A 219 -16.57 -14.38 5.39
C THR A 219 -16.69 -12.88 5.20
N ILE A 220 -17.48 -12.44 4.22
CA ILE A 220 -17.81 -11.02 4.02
C ILE A 220 -19.32 -10.90 4.03
N ASN A 221 -19.83 -10.16 5.01
CA ASN A 221 -21.25 -9.88 5.16
C ASN A 221 -21.52 -8.41 4.83
N ALA A 222 -22.66 -8.16 4.19
CA ALA A 222 -23.17 -6.81 3.94
C ALA A 222 -24.36 -6.52 4.85
N TYR A 223 -24.28 -5.43 5.61
CA TYR A 223 -25.31 -4.99 6.54
C TYR A 223 -25.95 -3.67 6.08
N ASN A 224 -27.16 -3.41 6.59
CA ASN A 224 -27.86 -2.15 6.36
C ASN A 224 -27.13 -0.99 7.06
N LEU A 225 -26.90 0.09 6.31
CA LEU A 225 -26.28 1.33 6.78
C LEU A 225 -26.99 1.95 7.99
N ASP A 226 -28.31 1.82 8.08
CA ASP A 226 -29.10 2.40 9.17
C ASP A 226 -28.75 1.81 10.54
N ASP A 227 -28.15 0.61 10.58
CA ASP A 227 -27.71 -0.07 11.81
C ASP A 227 -26.25 0.26 12.20
N TYR A 228 -25.71 1.37 11.70
CA TYR A 228 -24.31 1.75 11.90
C TYR A 228 -23.86 1.74 13.37
N VAL A 229 -24.75 2.07 14.32
CA VAL A 229 -24.42 2.07 15.76
C VAL A 229 -24.11 0.65 16.25
N ALA A 230 -24.93 -0.34 15.87
CA ALA A 230 -24.69 -1.72 16.27
C ALA A 230 -23.49 -2.32 15.53
N ILE A 231 -23.31 -1.97 14.27
CA ILE A 231 -22.15 -2.37 13.45
C ILE A 231 -20.84 -1.79 14.02
N ASN A 232 -20.82 -0.52 14.41
CA ASN A 232 -19.68 0.14 15.04
C ASN A 232 -19.38 -0.47 16.42
N LYS A 233 -20.41 -0.76 17.22
CA LYS A 233 -20.27 -1.47 18.49
C LYS A 233 -19.64 -2.85 18.30
N ALA A 234 -20.12 -3.64 17.33
CA ALA A 234 -19.56 -4.94 16.99
C ALA A 234 -18.12 -4.83 16.47
N THR A 235 -17.83 -3.81 15.66
CA THR A 235 -16.48 -3.50 15.18
C THR A 235 -15.52 -3.27 16.37
N VAL A 236 -15.88 -2.42 17.33
CA VAL A 236 -15.09 -2.17 18.55
C VAL A 236 -14.95 -3.42 19.42
N ALA A 237 -15.99 -4.25 19.52
CA ALA A 237 -15.92 -5.51 20.26
C ALA A 237 -14.89 -6.47 19.65
N VAL A 238 -14.84 -6.59 18.32
CA VAL A 238 -13.80 -7.37 17.63
C VAL A 238 -12.42 -6.77 17.86
N GLN A 239 -12.27 -5.44 17.79
CA GLN A 239 -10.99 -4.77 18.07
C GLN A 239 -10.48 -5.05 19.49
N LYS A 240 -11.39 -5.16 20.45
CA LYS A 240 -11.02 -5.58 21.81
C LYS A 240 -10.60 -7.05 21.86
N ALA A 241 -11.33 -7.94 21.17
CA ALA A 241 -10.98 -9.36 21.10
C ALA A 241 -9.62 -9.61 20.41
N MET A 242 -9.24 -8.75 19.45
CA MET A 242 -7.93 -8.79 18.79
C MET A 242 -6.74 -8.60 19.74
N GLU A 243 -6.95 -8.00 20.92
CA GLU A 243 -5.92 -7.85 21.96
C GLU A 243 -5.70 -9.15 22.75
N GLU A 244 -6.64 -10.08 22.69
CA GLU A 244 -6.59 -11.38 23.38
C GLU A 244 -6.26 -12.52 22.40
N ASP A 245 -6.66 -12.40 21.12
CA ASP A 245 -6.38 -13.38 20.08
C ASP A 245 -5.80 -12.73 18.80
N SER A 246 -4.50 -12.94 18.61
CA SER A 246 -3.73 -12.49 17.43
C SER A 246 -4.20 -13.04 16.08
N LYS A 247 -5.03 -14.10 16.08
CA LYS A 247 -5.53 -14.73 14.85
C LYS A 247 -6.73 -13.98 14.26
N ILE A 248 -7.27 -12.99 14.94
CA ILE A 248 -8.42 -12.24 14.48
C ILE A 248 -7.97 -11.14 13.51
N GLY A 249 -8.65 -11.05 12.36
CA GLY A 249 -8.57 -9.93 11.42
C GLY A 249 -9.96 -9.40 11.09
N LEU A 250 -10.03 -8.09 10.81
CA LEU A 250 -11.28 -7.41 10.51
C LEU A 250 -11.04 -6.27 9.52
N PHE A 251 -12.03 -6.00 8.67
CA PHE A 251 -12.25 -4.67 8.14
C PHE A 251 -13.75 -4.35 8.12
N THR A 252 -14.11 -3.08 8.35
CA THR A 252 -15.49 -2.59 8.24
C THR A 252 -15.48 -1.44 7.22
N ASN A 253 -16.13 -1.64 6.07
CA ASN A 253 -16.19 -0.69 4.97
C ASN A 253 -17.62 -0.15 4.80
N TYR A 254 -17.78 1.16 5.00
CA TYR A 254 -19.02 1.88 4.76
C TYR A 254 -19.03 2.40 3.33
N ASN A 255 -19.97 1.92 2.52
CA ASN A 255 -20.13 2.28 1.12
C ASN A 255 -21.54 2.85 0.87
N ASN A 256 -21.80 3.44 -0.29
CA ASN A 256 -23.05 4.14 -0.60
C ASN A 256 -24.33 3.30 -0.39
N GLY A 257 -24.28 1.98 -0.51
CA GLY A 257 -25.48 1.13 -0.36
C GLY A 257 -25.53 0.26 0.90
N LEU A 258 -24.38 -0.06 1.49
CA LEU A 258 -24.25 -1.12 2.49
C LEU A 258 -22.98 -0.93 3.34
N VAL A 259 -22.90 -1.65 4.45
CA VAL A 259 -21.65 -1.82 5.20
C VAL A 259 -21.10 -3.23 4.97
N ALA A 260 -19.96 -3.34 4.30
CA ALA A 260 -19.26 -4.60 4.10
C ALA A 260 -18.31 -4.87 5.27
N VAL A 261 -18.48 -6.00 5.95
CA VAL A 261 -17.63 -6.42 7.06
C VAL A 261 -16.95 -7.72 6.67
N GLY A 262 -15.62 -7.68 6.57
CA GLY A 262 -14.79 -8.87 6.38
C GLY A 262 -14.31 -9.40 7.72
N MET A 263 -14.77 -10.59 8.10
CA MET A 263 -14.39 -11.28 9.32
C MET A 263 -13.40 -12.39 8.97
N LEU A 264 -12.18 -12.30 9.49
CA LEU A 264 -11.05 -13.15 9.11
C LEU A 264 -10.45 -13.82 10.35
N TYR A 265 -10.14 -15.11 10.26
CA TYR A 265 -9.52 -15.85 11.36
C TYR A 265 -8.37 -16.73 10.89
N GLY A 266 -7.21 -16.60 11.54
CA GLY A 266 -6.04 -17.46 11.33
C GLY A 266 -6.30 -18.88 11.85
N GLY A 267 -6.55 -19.81 10.94
CA GLY A 267 -6.96 -21.18 11.20
C GLY A 267 -8.35 -21.48 10.62
N THR A 268 -8.81 -22.72 10.81
CA THR A 268 -10.11 -23.19 10.30
C THR A 268 -10.90 -23.84 11.45
N PRO A 269 -11.39 -23.04 12.41
CA PRO A 269 -12.15 -23.58 13.53
C PRO A 269 -13.47 -24.19 13.04
N ASN A 270 -13.93 -25.22 13.74
CA ASN A 270 -15.20 -25.88 13.44
C ASN A 270 -16.40 -24.98 13.77
N GLU A 271 -16.29 -24.21 14.85
CA GLU A 271 -17.29 -23.23 15.27
C GLU A 271 -16.82 -21.82 14.91
N PRO A 272 -17.73 -20.91 14.54
CA PRO A 272 -17.37 -19.52 14.29
C PRO A 272 -16.69 -18.89 15.51
N PRO A 273 -15.59 -18.15 15.34
CA PRO A 273 -14.93 -17.46 16.44
C PRO A 273 -15.89 -16.56 17.23
N ALA A 274 -15.90 -16.69 18.56
CA ALA A 274 -16.79 -15.93 19.43
C ALA A 274 -16.65 -14.40 19.27
N ALA A 275 -15.48 -13.94 18.83
CA ALA A 275 -15.23 -12.54 18.50
C ALA A 275 -16.23 -11.96 17.49
N PHE A 276 -16.74 -12.78 16.56
CA PHE A 276 -17.66 -12.34 15.49
C PHE A 276 -19.14 -12.51 15.85
N GLN A 277 -19.46 -13.02 17.04
CA GLN A 277 -20.83 -13.31 17.45
C GLN A 277 -21.76 -12.08 17.34
N GLN A 278 -21.27 -10.90 17.76
CA GLN A 278 -22.07 -9.67 17.70
C GLN A 278 -22.50 -9.30 16.29
N PHE A 279 -21.70 -9.63 15.26
CA PHE A 279 -22.08 -9.43 13.86
C PHE A 279 -23.12 -10.43 13.39
N HIS A 280 -23.00 -11.70 13.81
CA HIS A 280 -23.96 -12.75 13.45
C HIS A 280 -25.35 -12.55 14.06
N GLU A 281 -25.45 -11.81 15.17
CA GLU A 281 -26.70 -11.50 15.86
C GLU A 281 -27.41 -10.25 15.31
N LEU A 282 -26.79 -9.51 14.38
CA LEU A 282 -27.40 -8.33 13.78
C LEU A 282 -28.55 -8.71 12.85
N ASN A 283 -29.73 -8.17 13.12
CA ASN A 283 -30.90 -8.31 12.23
C ASN A 283 -30.79 -7.47 10.94
N SER A 284 -29.74 -6.66 10.81
CA SER A 284 -29.48 -5.78 9.67
C SER A 284 -28.70 -6.44 8.53
N LEU A 285 -28.39 -7.74 8.62
CA LEU A 285 -27.74 -8.49 7.55
C LEU A 285 -28.61 -8.45 6.28
N LEU A 286 -28.08 -7.85 5.22
CA LEU A 286 -28.73 -7.80 3.90
C LEU A 286 -28.41 -9.05 3.10
N MET A 287 -27.12 -9.41 3.04
CA MET A 287 -26.63 -10.59 2.34
C MET A 287 -25.24 -10.99 2.81
N THR A 288 -24.92 -12.27 2.61
CA THR A 288 -23.55 -12.77 2.70
C THR A 288 -22.89 -12.66 1.33
N VAL A 289 -21.99 -11.69 1.17
CA VAL A 289 -21.26 -11.41 -0.09
C VAL A 289 -20.30 -12.55 -0.39
N LEU A 290 -19.60 -13.03 0.64
CA LEU A 290 -18.68 -14.15 0.56
C LEU A 290 -19.01 -15.10 1.72
N PRO A 291 -19.49 -16.33 1.45
CA PRO A 291 -19.83 -17.27 2.50
C PRO A 291 -18.60 -17.68 3.31
N VAL A 292 -18.85 -18.21 4.51
CA VAL A 292 -17.79 -18.79 5.35
C VAL A 292 -16.98 -19.79 4.54
N THR A 293 -15.72 -19.47 4.33
CA THR A 293 -14.81 -20.23 3.49
C THR A 293 -13.57 -20.55 4.30
N ASN A 294 -13.18 -21.83 4.30
CA ASN A 294 -11.90 -22.29 4.82
C ASN A 294 -10.92 -22.36 3.65
N GLY A 295 -9.85 -21.58 3.71
CA GLY A 295 -8.85 -21.53 2.65
C GLY A 295 -7.49 -21.08 3.17
N THR A 296 -6.77 -20.32 2.34
CA THR A 296 -5.42 -19.82 2.62
C THR A 296 -5.37 -18.31 2.38
N LEU A 297 -4.19 -17.70 2.57
CA LEU A 297 -3.97 -16.31 2.16
C LEU A 297 -4.15 -16.12 0.65
N LEU A 298 -3.86 -17.12 -0.19
CA LEU A 298 -4.09 -17.06 -1.63
C LEU A 298 -5.58 -16.95 -1.93
N SER A 299 -6.39 -17.88 -1.41
CA SER A 299 -7.83 -17.90 -1.71
C SER A 299 -8.54 -16.66 -1.18
N LEU A 300 -8.10 -16.13 -0.02
CA LEU A 300 -8.56 -14.83 0.47
C LEU A 300 -8.18 -13.71 -0.50
N ALA A 301 -6.93 -13.68 -0.97
CA ALA A 301 -6.47 -12.64 -1.89
C ALA A 301 -7.14 -12.67 -3.27
N GLU A 302 -7.54 -13.86 -3.71
CA GLU A 302 -8.35 -14.05 -4.91
C GLU A 302 -9.79 -13.57 -4.71
N ALA A 303 -10.40 -13.90 -3.56
CA ALA A 303 -11.76 -13.48 -3.23
C ALA A 303 -11.88 -11.95 -3.00
N MET A 304 -10.82 -11.34 -2.49
CA MET A 304 -10.67 -9.89 -2.33
C MET A 304 -10.18 -9.20 -3.62
N GLY A 305 -9.92 -9.93 -4.70
CA GLY A 305 -9.50 -9.35 -5.97
C GLY A 305 -10.68 -8.69 -6.68
N HIS A 306 -10.53 -7.44 -7.08
CA HIS A 306 -11.60 -6.70 -7.77
C HIS A 306 -11.34 -6.65 -9.28
N VAL A 307 -12.43 -6.57 -10.06
CA VAL A 307 -12.32 -6.22 -11.49
C VAL A 307 -11.80 -4.80 -11.57
N GLN A 308 -10.75 -4.57 -12.35
CA GLN A 308 -10.26 -3.22 -12.56
C GLN A 308 -11.31 -2.43 -13.33
N ASP A 309 -11.89 -1.45 -12.64
CA ASP A 309 -12.80 -0.48 -13.22
C ASP A 309 -12.03 0.80 -13.53
N SER A 310 -12.26 1.33 -14.73
CA SER A 310 -11.66 2.54 -15.29
C SER A 310 -12.26 3.77 -14.63
N LYS A 311 -12.02 3.92 -13.32
CA LYS A 311 -12.45 5.05 -12.52
C LYS A 311 -11.26 5.87 -12.04
N LYS A 312 -11.52 7.15 -11.80
CA LYS A 312 -10.65 8.02 -11.05
C LYS A 312 -10.84 7.78 -9.56
N ARG A 313 -9.76 7.96 -8.79
CA ARG A 313 -9.72 7.69 -7.34
C ARG A 313 -8.93 8.75 -6.60
N ALA A 314 -9.45 9.15 -5.45
CA ALA A 314 -8.78 9.95 -4.43
C ALA A 314 -8.82 9.16 -3.13
N ILE A 315 -7.73 9.21 -2.35
CA ILE A 315 -7.59 8.44 -1.11
C ILE A 315 -6.92 9.29 -0.03
N CYS A 316 -7.34 9.16 1.22
CA CYS A 316 -6.57 9.69 2.34
C CYS A 316 -6.69 8.79 3.57
N THR A 317 -5.80 9.02 4.54
CA THR A 317 -5.75 8.22 5.76
C THR A 317 -5.62 9.06 7.02
N SER A 318 -6.09 8.52 8.14
CA SER A 318 -5.83 9.04 9.48
C SER A 318 -5.67 7.85 10.42
N THR A 319 -5.03 8.03 11.57
CA THR A 319 -4.89 6.98 12.59
C THR A 319 -5.42 7.49 13.92
N THR A 320 -6.22 6.69 14.59
CA THR A 320 -6.77 7.03 15.91
C THR A 320 -6.69 5.83 16.85
N GLN A 321 -6.86 6.09 18.15
CA GLN A 321 -7.25 5.06 19.10
C GLN A 321 -8.69 4.59 18.82
N VAL A 322 -9.06 3.45 19.41
CA VAL A 322 -10.38 2.82 19.25
C VAL A 322 -11.44 3.60 20.04
N SER A 323 -12.53 4.01 19.39
CA SER A 323 -13.68 4.64 20.06
C SER A 323 -14.96 4.46 19.24
N GLN A 324 -15.99 3.91 19.86
CA GLN A 324 -17.30 3.76 19.19
C GLN A 324 -17.92 5.13 18.91
N GLU A 325 -17.85 6.08 19.85
CA GLU A 325 -18.44 7.42 19.68
C GLU A 325 -17.81 8.15 18.49
N LEU A 326 -16.49 8.01 18.29
CA LEU A 326 -15.82 8.56 17.13
C LEU A 326 -16.36 7.94 15.83
N TYR A 327 -16.59 6.62 15.81
CA TYR A 327 -17.05 5.93 14.60
C TYR A 327 -18.48 6.36 14.23
N ASP A 328 -19.35 6.51 15.23
CA ASP A 328 -20.73 6.95 15.05
C ASP A 328 -20.80 8.40 14.51
N GLU A 329 -19.93 9.29 14.99
CA GLU A 329 -19.86 10.68 14.50
C GLU A 329 -19.24 10.79 13.10
N VAL A 330 -18.23 9.97 12.79
CA VAL A 330 -17.66 9.88 11.43
C VAL A 330 -18.72 9.38 10.45
N TYR A 331 -19.52 8.38 10.82
CA TYR A 331 -20.63 7.89 10.00
C TYR A 331 -21.64 9.00 9.68
N LYS A 332 -22.12 9.72 10.70
CA LYS A 332 -23.10 10.81 10.51
C LYS A 332 -22.57 11.88 9.54
N TYR A 333 -21.33 12.30 9.73
CA TYR A 333 -20.72 13.30 8.84
C TYR A 333 -20.50 12.75 7.42
N TRP A 334 -20.11 11.48 7.30
CA TRP A 334 -20.02 10.84 5.99
C TRP A 334 -21.36 10.85 5.27
N VAL A 335 -22.48 10.54 5.95
CA VAL A 335 -23.85 10.63 5.40
C VAL A 335 -24.14 12.02 4.83
N ASP A 336 -23.80 13.08 5.57
CA ASP A 336 -23.98 14.46 5.13
C ASP A 336 -23.20 14.74 3.84
N ILE A 337 -21.95 14.29 3.75
CA ILE A 337 -21.11 14.52 2.57
C ILE A 337 -21.57 13.69 1.37
N ARG A 338 -21.82 12.38 1.52
CA ARG A 338 -22.22 11.52 0.39
C ARG A 338 -23.53 11.98 -0.24
N ASN A 339 -24.45 12.57 0.53
CA ASN A 339 -25.73 13.06 0.02
C ASN A 339 -25.57 14.33 -0.83
N THR A 340 -24.38 14.92 -0.87
CA THR A 340 -24.06 16.03 -1.79
C THR A 340 -23.50 15.56 -3.14
N PHE A 341 -23.22 14.26 -3.31
CA PHE A 341 -22.65 13.71 -4.54
C PHE A 341 -23.70 13.21 -5.53
N PRO A 342 -23.38 13.26 -6.84
CA PRO A 342 -24.12 12.51 -7.84
C PRO A 342 -24.02 10.99 -7.59
N ALA A 343 -24.99 10.22 -8.09
CA ALA A 343 -25.12 8.80 -7.79
C ALA A 343 -23.98 7.92 -8.36
N ASP A 344 -23.24 8.41 -9.35
CA ASP A 344 -22.10 7.73 -9.98
C ASP A 344 -20.76 7.95 -9.25
N HIS A 345 -20.74 8.80 -8.22
CA HIS A 345 -19.60 8.96 -7.32
C HIS A 345 -19.78 8.07 -6.08
N VAL A 346 -18.72 7.36 -5.72
CA VAL A 346 -18.72 6.43 -4.58
C VAL A 346 -17.76 6.94 -3.52
N LEU A 347 -18.30 7.67 -2.53
CA LEU A 347 -17.55 8.03 -1.33
C LEU A 347 -17.72 6.93 -0.30
N HIS A 348 -16.63 6.25 0.05
CA HIS A 348 -16.64 5.19 1.05
C HIS A 348 -15.48 5.36 2.03
N TYR A 349 -15.57 4.70 3.18
CA TYR A 349 -14.47 4.65 4.12
C TYR A 349 -14.35 3.29 4.78
N THR A 350 -13.12 2.96 5.21
CA THR A 350 -12.79 1.69 5.84
C THR A 350 -12.17 1.93 7.20
N ILE A 351 -12.66 1.21 8.20
CA ILE A 351 -12.05 1.04 9.51
C ILE A 351 -11.17 -0.20 9.43
N GLN A 352 -9.85 -0.01 9.59
CA GLN A 352 -8.88 -1.11 9.60
C GLN A 352 -8.19 -1.19 10.97
N PRO A 353 -8.57 -2.16 11.81
CA PRO A 353 -7.94 -2.37 13.10
C PRO A 353 -6.49 -2.84 13.01
N MET A 354 -5.68 -2.34 13.94
CA MET A 354 -4.32 -2.81 14.22
C MET A 354 -4.18 -2.95 15.75
N GLY A 355 -3.92 -4.16 16.24
CA GLY A 355 -3.78 -4.40 17.67
C GLY A 355 -2.35 -4.23 18.18
N THR A 356 -2.20 -4.28 19.50
CA THR A 356 -0.88 -4.14 20.15
C THR A 356 0.10 -5.23 19.74
N ALA A 357 -0.39 -6.47 19.60
CA ALA A 357 0.40 -7.63 19.21
C ALA A 357 1.11 -7.42 17.85
N GLY A 358 0.43 -6.84 16.86
CA GLY A 358 1.03 -6.60 15.55
C GLY A 358 2.19 -5.59 15.60
N VAL A 359 2.03 -4.53 16.41
CA VAL A 359 3.10 -3.54 16.61
C VAL A 359 4.27 -4.14 17.38
N GLN A 360 3.97 -5.00 18.36
CA GLN A 360 4.98 -5.70 19.14
C GLN A 360 5.79 -6.69 18.28
N GLU A 361 5.14 -7.43 17.37
CA GLU A 361 5.82 -8.31 16.42
C GLU A 361 6.82 -7.55 15.54
N GLY A 362 6.44 -6.38 15.03
CA GLY A 362 7.37 -5.52 14.28
C GLY A 362 8.61 -5.14 15.10
N LYS A 363 8.43 -4.81 16.38
CA LYS A 363 9.54 -4.51 17.30
C LYS A 363 10.41 -5.73 17.59
N ASN A 364 9.81 -6.91 17.78
CA ASN A 364 10.52 -8.17 17.99
C ASN A 364 11.42 -8.53 16.78
N ARG A 365 11.05 -8.07 15.58
CA ARG A 365 11.76 -8.31 14.30
C ARG A 365 12.78 -7.22 13.93
N GLY A 366 13.27 -6.48 14.91
CA GLY A 366 14.27 -5.41 14.73
C GLY A 366 13.68 -4.02 14.49
N GLY A 367 12.35 -3.91 14.46
CA GLY A 367 11.64 -2.65 14.27
C GLY A 367 11.62 -2.16 12.82
N ASN A 368 10.90 -1.06 12.63
CA ASN A 368 10.73 -0.36 11.37
C ASN A 368 10.85 1.16 11.59
N ILE A 369 10.61 1.96 10.55
CA ILE A 369 10.79 3.42 10.61
C ILE A 369 9.50 4.19 10.92
N MET A 370 8.37 3.50 11.03
CA MET A 370 7.03 4.10 11.02
C MET A 370 6.57 4.69 12.37
N GLY A 371 7.32 4.45 13.45
CA GLY A 371 7.05 5.08 14.75
C GLY A 371 5.76 4.63 15.45
N HIS A 372 5.24 3.44 15.14
CA HIS A 372 4.00 2.93 15.74
C HIS A 372 4.06 2.83 17.27
N GLN A 373 2.99 3.29 17.92
CA GLN A 373 2.78 3.14 19.36
C GLN A 373 2.18 1.74 19.65
N ILE A 374 2.59 1.11 20.75
CA ILE A 374 2.01 -0.18 21.18
C ILE A 374 0.71 0.09 21.94
N ILE A 375 -0.31 0.44 21.18
CA ILE A 375 -1.68 0.64 21.63
C ILE A 375 -2.62 0.07 20.57
N PRO A 376 -3.89 -0.24 20.89
CA PRO A 376 -4.89 -0.54 19.88
C PRO A 376 -5.13 0.68 18.99
N GLN A 377 -5.05 0.48 17.67
CA GLN A 377 -5.18 1.54 16.68
C GLN A 377 -6.27 1.21 15.65
N THR A 378 -6.77 2.27 15.04
CA THR A 378 -7.66 2.22 13.89
C THR A 378 -7.04 3.05 12.77
N TRP A 379 -6.77 2.40 11.65
CA TRP A 379 -6.30 3.06 10.43
C TRP A 379 -7.51 3.32 9.54
N TRP A 380 -7.84 4.60 9.39
CA TRP A 380 -8.92 5.07 8.55
C TRP A 380 -8.44 5.15 7.11
N VAL A 381 -9.29 4.71 6.18
CA VAL A 381 -9.07 4.91 4.74
C VAL A 381 -10.33 5.52 4.17
N PHE A 382 -10.25 6.77 3.71
CA PHE A 382 -11.34 7.42 2.99
C PHE A 382 -11.01 7.38 1.51
N THR A 383 -11.99 7.04 0.69
CA THR A 383 -11.81 6.92 -0.75
C THR A 383 -13.04 7.45 -1.46
N CYS A 384 -12.81 8.21 -2.53
CA CYS A 384 -13.83 8.56 -3.48
C CYS A 384 -13.46 7.94 -4.83
N GLU A 385 -14.41 7.29 -5.49
CA GLU A 385 -14.28 6.82 -6.87
C GLU A 385 -15.30 7.53 -7.75
N TRP A 386 -14.90 7.95 -8.95
CA TRP A 386 -15.78 8.66 -9.88
C TRP A 386 -15.41 8.38 -11.34
N PRO A 387 -16.33 8.58 -12.31
CA PRO A 387 -16.05 8.36 -13.72
C PRO A 387 -15.08 9.40 -14.29
N GLU A 388 -14.56 9.13 -15.50
CA GLU A 388 -13.57 9.97 -16.18
C GLU A 388 -14.02 11.43 -16.34
N ASP A 389 -15.29 11.64 -16.69
CA ASP A 389 -15.93 12.94 -16.90
C ASP A 389 -16.50 13.57 -15.61
N GLY A 390 -16.28 12.94 -14.46
CA GLY A 390 -16.71 13.44 -13.15
C GLY A 390 -15.87 14.61 -12.63
N ASP A 391 -16.34 15.22 -11.52
CA ASP A 391 -15.74 16.42 -10.94
C ASP A 391 -14.60 16.07 -9.96
N ASP A 392 -13.37 16.18 -10.46
CA ASP A 392 -12.14 15.92 -9.69
C ASP A 392 -12.05 16.78 -8.41
N VAL A 393 -12.50 18.05 -8.47
CA VAL A 393 -12.42 18.99 -7.33
C VAL A 393 -13.43 18.60 -6.26
N ALA A 394 -14.65 18.25 -6.65
CA ALA A 394 -15.66 17.78 -5.72
C ALA A 394 -15.21 16.48 -5.02
N ALA A 395 -14.74 15.49 -5.80
CA ALA A 395 -14.33 14.19 -5.27
C ALA A 395 -13.15 14.30 -4.29
N GLN A 396 -12.12 15.06 -4.65
CA GLN A 396 -10.99 15.35 -3.76
C GLN A 396 -11.44 16.11 -2.51
N GLY A 397 -12.29 17.13 -2.69
CA GLY A 397 -12.83 17.93 -1.59
C GLY A 397 -13.64 17.12 -0.57
N ALA A 398 -14.29 16.01 -0.97
CA ALA A 398 -14.96 15.12 -0.02
C ALA A 398 -14.00 14.33 0.85
N VAL A 399 -12.96 13.76 0.25
CA VAL A 399 -11.93 13.02 0.97
C VAL A 399 -11.21 13.94 1.96
N ASP A 400 -10.95 15.20 1.57
CA ASP A 400 -10.35 16.21 2.45
C ASP A 400 -11.27 16.63 3.60
N LYS A 401 -12.57 16.80 3.35
CA LYS A 401 -13.55 17.09 4.40
C LYS A 401 -13.66 15.94 5.42
N MET A 402 -13.67 14.69 4.94
CA MET A 402 -13.68 13.52 5.81
C MET A 402 -12.42 13.46 6.69
N LEU A 403 -11.24 13.69 6.10
CA LEU A 403 -9.97 13.75 6.83
C LEU A 403 -10.00 14.81 7.93
N ALA A 404 -10.35 16.04 7.57
CA ALA A 404 -10.41 17.15 8.52
C ALA A 404 -11.38 16.87 9.66
N LYS A 405 -12.54 16.27 9.35
CA LYS A 405 -13.54 15.94 10.37
C LYS A 405 -13.05 14.86 11.33
N VAL A 406 -12.51 13.74 10.84
CA VAL A 406 -12.05 12.67 11.73
C VAL A 406 -10.89 13.15 12.61
N GLN A 407 -9.99 13.99 12.08
CA GLN A 407 -8.89 14.56 12.85
C GLN A 407 -9.42 15.50 13.94
N SER A 408 -10.29 16.46 13.62
CA SER A 408 -10.90 17.36 14.60
C SER A 408 -11.64 16.60 15.70
N LEU A 409 -12.48 15.61 15.35
CA LEU A 409 -13.20 14.79 16.33
C LEU A 409 -12.25 13.98 17.22
N ALA A 410 -11.17 13.46 16.66
CA ALA A 410 -10.18 12.67 17.39
C ALA A 410 -9.31 13.55 18.30
N GLU A 411 -8.93 14.75 17.87
CA GLU A 411 -8.17 15.72 18.68
C GLU A 411 -8.98 16.18 19.88
N GLU A 412 -10.25 16.57 19.68
CA GLU A 412 -11.17 16.97 20.75
C GLU A 412 -11.30 15.89 21.84
N ARG A 413 -11.16 14.62 21.46
CA ARG A 413 -11.26 13.45 22.34
C ARG A 413 -9.92 12.88 22.78
N GLN A 414 -8.79 13.48 22.38
CA GLN A 414 -7.43 12.98 22.65
C GLN A 414 -7.18 11.54 22.12
N LEU A 415 -7.81 11.20 21.00
CA LEU A 415 -7.70 9.91 20.32
C LEU A 415 -6.80 9.93 19.09
N LEU A 416 -6.42 11.11 18.57
CA LEU A 416 -5.63 11.22 17.35
C LEU A 416 -4.21 10.66 17.56
N LEU A 417 -3.74 9.88 16.58
CA LEU A 417 -2.37 9.38 16.51
C LEU A 417 -1.68 9.98 15.29
N ASP A 418 -0.40 10.33 15.44
CA ASP A 418 0.34 11.03 14.38
C ASP A 418 0.46 10.20 13.11
N TYR A 419 0.73 8.89 13.25
CA TYR A 419 1.05 7.97 12.15
C TYR A 419 0.05 8.06 11.00
N ARG A 420 0.55 8.10 9.76
CA ARG A 420 -0.24 8.03 8.53
C ARG A 420 0.22 6.85 7.71
N CYS A 421 -0.71 5.99 7.29
CA CYS A 421 -0.38 4.84 6.46
C CYS A 421 -0.01 5.27 5.04
N MET A 422 1.25 5.08 4.64
CA MET A 422 1.76 5.47 3.33
C MET A 422 0.93 4.92 2.16
N SER A 423 0.51 3.65 2.25
CA SER A 423 -0.25 2.99 1.18
C SER A 423 -1.65 3.56 0.97
N PHE A 424 -2.19 4.31 1.95
CA PHE A 424 -3.54 4.88 1.92
C PHE A 424 -3.54 6.41 1.98
N ALA A 425 -2.37 7.05 1.87
CA ALA A 425 -2.25 8.49 1.96
C ALA A 425 -2.41 9.16 0.59
N GLN A 426 -3.01 10.34 0.58
CA GLN A 426 -2.91 11.24 -0.58
C GLN A 426 -1.53 11.87 -0.66
N ALA A 427 -1.11 12.27 -1.86
CA ALA A 427 0.18 12.88 -2.13
C ALA A 427 0.48 14.12 -1.27
N SER A 428 -0.55 14.89 -0.88
CA SER A 428 -0.41 16.09 -0.05
C SER A 428 -0.18 15.79 1.44
N GLN A 429 -0.45 14.57 1.91
CA GLN A 429 -0.23 14.20 3.30
C GLN A 429 1.26 14.03 3.60
N ARG A 430 1.73 14.71 4.65
CA ARG A 430 3.08 14.52 5.23
C ARG A 430 3.15 13.19 5.98
N VAL A 431 3.35 12.11 5.23
CA VAL A 431 3.44 10.75 5.74
C VAL A 431 4.73 10.56 6.53
N LEU A 432 5.89 10.87 5.95
CA LEU A 432 7.17 10.73 6.64
C LEU A 432 7.25 11.63 7.88
N GLY A 433 6.68 12.83 7.80
CA GLY A 433 6.54 13.75 8.93
C GLY A 433 5.73 13.18 10.10
N SER A 434 4.96 12.11 9.90
CA SER A 434 4.21 11.43 10.96
C SER A 434 5.01 10.40 11.76
N TYR A 435 6.24 10.07 11.35
CA TYR A 435 6.98 8.94 11.92
C TYR A 435 7.75 9.29 13.21
N GLY A 436 7.68 10.56 13.64
CA GLY A 436 8.38 11.10 14.80
C GLY A 436 9.78 11.60 14.46
N ALA A 437 10.22 12.65 15.18
CA ALA A 437 11.44 13.42 14.87
C ALA A 437 12.71 12.55 14.78
N GLU A 438 12.86 11.55 15.66
CA GLU A 438 14.02 10.66 15.65
C GLU A 438 14.06 9.78 14.38
N ASN A 439 12.90 9.28 13.93
CA ASN A 439 12.83 8.48 12.71
C ASN A 439 12.99 9.35 11.47
N ILE A 440 12.48 10.58 11.48
CA ILE A 440 12.74 11.56 10.42
C ILE A 440 14.24 11.82 10.26
N GLN A 441 14.94 12.04 11.38
CA GLN A 441 16.40 12.23 11.34
C GLN A 441 17.11 11.01 10.76
N ARG A 442 16.75 9.78 11.20
CA ARG A 442 17.31 8.55 10.64
C ARG A 442 17.10 8.44 9.13
N LEU A 443 15.91 8.78 8.65
CA LEU A 443 15.58 8.77 7.22
C LEU A 443 16.46 9.75 6.43
N GLN A 444 16.68 10.95 6.98
CA GLN A 444 17.55 11.97 6.39
C GLN A 444 19.02 11.53 6.38
N ASP A 445 19.50 10.94 7.47
CA ASP A 445 20.87 10.44 7.58
C ASP A 445 21.15 9.32 6.57
N VAL A 446 20.20 8.38 6.42
CA VAL A 446 20.30 7.30 5.42
C VAL A 446 20.29 7.89 4.01
N ALA A 447 19.39 8.81 3.68
CA ALA A 447 19.38 9.44 2.36
C ALA A 447 20.69 10.17 2.06
N ALA A 448 21.24 10.92 3.02
CA ALA A 448 22.52 11.61 2.85
C ALA A 448 23.70 10.65 2.68
N LYS A 449 23.66 9.48 3.32
CA LYS A 449 24.70 8.45 3.25
C LYS A 449 24.70 7.69 1.91
N TYR A 450 23.54 7.26 1.44
CA TYR A 450 23.44 6.37 0.27
C TYR A 450 23.12 7.12 -1.03
N ASP A 451 22.61 8.35 -0.97
CA ASP A 451 22.36 9.23 -2.12
C ASP A 451 22.82 10.66 -1.83
N PRO A 452 24.14 10.90 -1.68
CA PRO A 452 24.68 12.20 -1.30
C PRO A 452 24.42 13.29 -2.35
N GLU A 453 24.22 12.92 -3.61
CA GLU A 453 23.84 13.83 -4.69
C GLU A 453 22.33 14.12 -4.72
N GLY A 454 21.54 13.37 -3.96
CA GLY A 454 20.08 13.46 -3.91
C GLY A 454 19.43 13.14 -5.25
N VAL A 455 19.95 12.19 -6.01
CA VAL A 455 19.41 11.74 -7.31
C VAL A 455 17.93 11.37 -7.17
N PHE A 456 17.57 10.52 -6.21
CA PHE A 456 16.18 10.10 -5.98
C PHE A 456 15.35 11.22 -5.36
N GLN A 457 15.98 12.10 -4.57
CA GLN A 457 15.32 13.28 -4.05
C GLN A 457 15.15 14.40 -5.07
N LYS A 458 15.85 14.39 -6.22
CA LYS A 458 15.78 15.45 -7.25
C LYS A 458 15.01 14.99 -8.48
N LEU A 459 15.42 13.84 -9.03
CA LEU A 459 14.97 13.31 -10.31
C LEU A 459 13.74 12.43 -10.18
N GLN A 460 13.46 11.84 -9.01
CA GLN A 460 12.19 11.15 -8.86
C GLN A 460 11.03 12.16 -8.97
N HIS A 461 10.07 11.86 -9.83
CA HIS A 461 8.99 12.75 -10.22
C HIS A 461 8.05 13.03 -9.04
N GLY A 462 7.45 11.97 -8.48
CA GLY A 462 6.59 12.03 -7.30
C GLY A 462 6.98 11.01 -6.23
N GLY A 463 6.06 10.71 -5.32
CA GLY A 463 6.29 9.89 -4.13
C GLY A 463 6.28 10.71 -2.86
N PHE A 464 6.26 10.03 -1.71
CA PHE A 464 6.40 10.64 -0.39
C PHE A 464 7.86 11.03 -0.13
N LEU A 465 8.39 11.96 -0.91
CA LEU A 465 9.81 12.31 -0.91
C LEU A 465 10.21 13.15 0.31
N LEU A 466 11.34 12.83 0.96
CA LEU A 466 11.87 13.56 2.12
C LEU A 466 11.88 15.08 1.92
N ARG A 467 12.28 15.56 0.74
CA ARG A 467 12.32 17.01 0.42
C ARG A 467 11.02 17.77 0.71
N ASN A 468 9.87 17.09 0.60
CA ASN A 468 8.54 17.72 0.64
C ASN A 468 7.55 17.03 1.60
N ASN A 469 7.98 15.99 2.33
CA ASN A 469 7.07 15.13 3.09
C ASN A 469 7.39 14.96 4.58
N VAL A 470 8.47 15.59 5.06
CA VAL A 470 8.84 15.65 6.48
C VAL A 470 8.26 16.86 7.20
#